data_AF-A0A2I0P353-F1
#
_entry.id   AF-A0A2I0P353-F1
#
_cell.length_a   1.000
_cell.length_b   1.000
_cell.length_c   1.000
_cell.angle_alpha   90.00
_cell.angle_beta   90.00
_cell.angle_gamma   90.00
#
_symmetry.space_group_name_H-M   'P 1'
#
loop_
_entity.id
_entity.type
_entity.pdbx_description
1 polymer ?
#
loop_
_entity_poly.entity_id
_entity_poly.type
_entity_poly.pdbx_seq_one_letter_code
_entity_poly.pdbx_strand_id
1 'polypeptide(L)'
;NDQPDYGNLIVYKFPKEKLVFGPMQIEARIDQDPGISQNITLWSQAGSSVVRGNTLVIPIEQSLLYVEPLYLEATEKGTLPQLQRVIVSYSDRLTMQPTLSGAMNVIFGGSSSPVVTGTSEPVRTAPDGTGILSQISGLYSRAQTALSSGKLGEYQQYVDQIGSMVSGYAPNTTG
;
A
#
# COMPACT_ATOMS: atom_id res chain seq x y z
N ASN A 1 2.54 18.62 29.57
CA ASN A 1 3.83 17.92 29.44
C ASN A 1 4.20 17.96 27.98
N ASP A 2 5.27 18.68 27.67
CA ASP A 2 5.74 18.97 26.32
C ASP A 2 5.80 17.74 25.43
N GLN A 3 5.29 17.86 24.20
CA GLN A 3 5.68 17.03 23.07
C GLN A 3 6.72 17.81 22.27
N PRO A 4 8.01 17.74 22.62
CA PRO A 4 9.05 18.26 21.75
C PRO A 4 9.18 17.29 20.54
N ASP A 5 9.42 17.86 19.36
CA ASP A 5 9.71 17.18 18.09
C ASP A 5 8.55 16.73 17.20
N TYR A 6 7.56 17.61 16.96
CA TYR A 6 6.73 17.54 15.74
C TYR A 6 6.85 18.82 14.92
N GLY A 7 7.40 18.69 13.71
CA GLY A 7 7.78 19.80 12.81
C GLY A 7 9.08 19.56 12.03
N ASN A 8 9.79 18.46 12.30
CA ASN A 8 10.95 18.09 11.51
C ASN A 8 10.48 17.60 10.13
N LEU A 9 10.53 18.49 9.13
CA LEU A 9 10.57 18.12 7.73
C LEU A 9 11.76 17.16 7.55
N ILE A 10 11.51 15.86 7.61
CA ILE A 10 12.52 14.88 7.26
C ILE A 10 12.63 14.93 5.74
N VAL A 11 13.61 15.70 5.27
CA VAL A 11 13.96 15.74 3.85
C VAL A 11 14.67 14.42 3.53
N TYR A 12 13.89 13.42 3.14
CA TYR A 12 14.44 12.20 2.56
C TYR A 12 15.07 12.55 1.21
N LYS A 13 16.40 12.51 1.16
CA LYS A 13 17.17 12.68 -0.07
C LYS A 13 17.26 11.33 -0.76
N PHE A 14 16.40 11.12 -1.76
CA PHE A 14 16.49 9.95 -2.62
C PHE A 14 17.73 10.03 -3.52
N PRO A 15 18.39 8.91 -3.83
CA PRO A 15 19.47 8.87 -4.81
C PRO A 15 18.95 9.30 -6.17
N LYS A 16 19.76 10.02 -6.95
CA LYS A 16 19.39 10.52 -8.29
C LYS A 16 19.14 9.42 -9.33
N GLU A 17 19.43 8.16 -8.98
CA GLU A 17 19.42 7.01 -9.89
C GLU A 17 18.10 6.21 -9.85
N LYS A 18 17.22 6.42 -8.86
CA LYS A 18 15.89 5.78 -8.78
C LYS A 18 14.78 6.79 -9.07
N LEU A 19 13.90 6.43 -10.01
CA LEU A 19 12.67 7.20 -10.29
C LEU A 19 11.70 7.04 -9.11
N VAL A 20 11.65 8.05 -8.24
CA VAL A 20 10.67 8.11 -7.16
C VAL A 20 9.49 8.96 -7.63
N PHE A 21 8.36 8.31 -7.88
CA PHE A 21 7.11 9.01 -8.18
C PHE A 21 6.64 9.77 -6.94
N GLY A 22 6.15 11.00 -7.12
CA GLY A 22 5.46 11.74 -6.06
C GLY A 22 3.97 11.34 -5.97
N PRO A 23 3.27 11.70 -4.88
CA PRO A 23 1.87 11.30 -4.65
C PRO A 23 0.95 11.61 -5.83
N MET A 24 0.99 12.84 -6.37
CA MET A 24 0.15 13.22 -7.52
C MET A 24 0.42 12.40 -8.78
N GLN A 25 1.65 11.93 -8.98
CA GLN A 25 1.98 11.08 -10.13
C GLN A 25 1.43 9.68 -9.94
N ILE A 26 1.40 9.17 -8.71
CA ILE A 26 0.78 7.88 -8.39
C ILE A 26 -0.73 7.94 -8.57
N GLU A 27 -1.40 9.00 -8.09
CA GLU A 27 -2.84 9.21 -8.33
C GLU A 27 -3.17 9.20 -9.82
N ALA A 28 -2.39 9.92 -10.64
CA ALA A 28 -2.58 9.93 -12.08
C ALA A 28 -2.39 8.54 -12.71
N ARG A 29 -1.43 7.74 -12.21
CA ARG A 29 -1.23 6.35 -12.69
C ARG A 29 -2.37 5.42 -12.27
N ILE A 30 -2.92 5.61 -11.06
CA ILE A 30 -4.10 4.89 -10.58
C ILE A 30 -5.30 5.16 -11.48
N ASP A 31 -5.54 6.44 -11.79
CA ASP A 31 -6.64 6.86 -12.67
C ASP A 31 -6.48 6.33 -14.10
N GLN A 32 -5.24 6.19 -14.58
CA GLN A 32 -4.92 5.71 -15.92
C GLN A 32 -4.88 4.18 -16.05
N ASP A 33 -4.84 3.43 -14.94
CA ASP A 33 -4.83 1.98 -14.98
C ASP A 33 -6.19 1.44 -15.49
N PRO A 34 -6.24 0.72 -16.62
CA PRO A 34 -7.49 0.25 -17.20
C PRO A 34 -8.26 -0.70 -16.27
N GLY A 35 -7.55 -1.54 -15.51
CA GLY A 35 -8.17 -2.50 -14.60
C GLY A 35 -8.78 -1.83 -13.38
N ILE A 36 -8.08 -0.84 -12.80
CA ILE A 36 -8.60 -0.05 -11.68
C ILE A 36 -9.77 0.82 -12.13
N SER A 37 -9.60 1.60 -13.20
CA SER A 37 -10.64 2.50 -13.71
C SER A 37 -11.92 1.76 -14.12
N GLN A 38 -11.81 0.59 -14.74
CA GLN A 38 -12.96 -0.26 -15.07
C GLN A 38 -13.69 -0.72 -13.79
N ASN A 39 -12.97 -1.18 -12.77
CA ASN A 39 -13.57 -1.63 -11.52
C ASN A 39 -14.24 -0.48 -10.75
N ILE A 40 -13.60 0.68 -10.66
CA ILE A 40 -14.19 1.87 -10.04
C ILE A 40 -15.47 2.27 -10.76
N THR A 41 -15.45 2.26 -12.11
CA THR A 41 -16.62 2.58 -12.93
C THR A 41 -17.75 1.60 -12.68
N LEU A 42 -17.47 0.29 -12.60
CA LEU A 42 -18.49 -0.73 -12.34
C LEU A 42 -19.06 -0.66 -10.92
N TRP A 43 -18.24 -0.36 -9.91
CA TRP A 43 -18.70 -0.22 -8.52
C TRP A 43 -19.41 1.10 -8.25
N SER A 44 -19.15 2.12 -9.07
CA SER A 44 -19.88 3.40 -9.04
C SER A 44 -21.20 3.34 -9.82
N GLN A 45 -21.71 2.13 -10.10
CA GLN A 45 -23.02 1.88 -10.71
C GLN A 45 -23.98 1.27 -9.68
N ALA A 46 -25.25 1.11 -10.08
CA ALA A 46 -26.26 0.39 -9.31
C ALA A 46 -26.53 0.93 -7.89
N GLY A 47 -26.43 2.26 -7.71
CA GLY A 47 -26.75 2.90 -6.44
C GLY A 47 -25.65 2.81 -5.38
N SER A 48 -24.40 2.56 -5.79
CA SER A 48 -23.22 2.68 -4.93
C SER A 48 -22.22 3.70 -5.50
N SER A 49 -21.38 4.26 -4.65
CA SER A 49 -20.26 5.13 -5.01
C SER A 49 -18.95 4.61 -4.43
N VAL A 50 -17.86 4.77 -5.18
CA VAL A 50 -16.51 4.45 -4.70
C VAL A 50 -15.91 5.69 -4.05
N VAL A 51 -15.42 5.54 -2.83
CA VAL A 51 -14.70 6.57 -2.09
C VAL A 51 -13.23 6.14 -1.98
N ARG A 52 -12.34 6.97 -2.53
CA ARG A 52 -10.90 6.84 -2.31
C ARG A 52 -10.54 7.35 -0.92
N GLY A 53 -9.81 6.55 -0.15
CA GLY A 53 -9.28 6.96 1.14
C GLY A 53 -8.01 7.79 1.02
N ASN A 54 -7.45 8.15 2.17
CA ASN A 54 -6.18 8.87 2.20
C ASN A 54 -5.02 7.95 1.78
N THR A 55 -4.19 8.42 0.86
CA THR A 55 -3.00 7.69 0.39
C THR A 55 -1.90 7.75 1.45
N LEU A 56 -1.56 6.57 2.00
CA LEU A 56 -0.47 6.41 2.94
C LEU A 56 0.86 6.27 2.17
N VAL A 57 1.83 7.11 2.50
CA VAL A 57 3.17 7.11 1.92
C VAL A 57 4.16 6.56 2.95
N ILE A 58 4.78 5.43 2.63
CA ILE A 58 5.73 4.73 3.51
C ILE A 58 7.10 4.74 2.83
N PRO A 59 8.09 5.44 3.40
CA PRO A 59 9.47 5.33 2.94
C PRO A 59 10.02 3.93 3.20
N ILE A 60 10.65 3.34 2.18
CA ILE A 60 11.36 2.05 2.28
C ILE A 60 12.72 2.22 1.62
N GLU A 61 13.78 2.24 2.43
CA GLU A 61 15.15 2.48 1.99
C GLU A 61 15.29 3.75 1.10
N GLN A 62 15.32 3.55 -0.23
CA GLN A 62 15.49 4.57 -1.26
C GLN A 62 14.27 4.71 -2.18
N SER A 63 13.14 4.14 -1.79
CA SER A 63 11.89 4.08 -2.53
C SER A 63 10.70 4.48 -1.64
N LEU A 64 9.55 4.69 -2.28
CA LEU A 64 8.28 4.95 -1.58
C LEU A 64 7.28 3.84 -1.91
N LEU A 65 6.60 3.35 -0.88
CA LEU A 65 5.44 2.50 -0.97
C LEU A 65 4.20 3.35 -0.73
N TYR A 66 3.27 3.30 -1.66
CA TYR A 66 1.99 3.96 -1.59
C TYR A 66 0.90 2.94 -1.29
N VAL A 67 0.03 3.22 -0.33
CA VAL A 67 -1.11 2.37 0.03
C VAL A 67 -2.36 3.23 0.09
N GLU A 68 -3.33 2.95 -0.76
CA GLU A 68 -4.59 3.68 -0.83
C GLU A 68 -5.77 2.71 -0.68
N PRO A 69 -6.63 2.87 0.34
CA PRO A 69 -7.82 2.06 0.48
C PRO A 69 -8.95 2.60 -0.41
N LEU A 70 -9.69 1.69 -1.06
CA LEU A 70 -10.94 1.99 -1.76
C LEU A 70 -12.12 1.48 -0.96
N TYR A 71 -13.05 2.38 -0.65
CA TYR A 71 -14.29 2.06 0.02
C TYR A 71 -15.46 2.08 -0.95
N LEU A 72 -16.45 1.23 -0.70
CA LEU A 72 -17.75 1.26 -1.37
C LEU A 72 -18.79 1.76 -0.36
N GLU A 73 -19.57 2.75 -0.76
CA GLU A 73 -20.71 3.23 0.02
C GLU A 73 -21.98 3.13 -0.82
N ALA A 74 -23.11 2.85 -0.17
CA ALA A 74 -24.41 2.94 -0.84
C ALA A 74 -24.80 4.41 -0.96
N THR A 75 -25.51 4.74 -2.05
CA THR A 75 -26.06 6.11 -2.26
C THR A 75 -27.22 6.44 -1.31
N GLU A 76 -27.73 5.45 -0.58
CA GLU A 76 -28.70 5.65 0.49
C GLU A 76 -28.08 6.37 1.69
N LYS A 77 -28.82 7.30 2.28
CA LYS A 77 -28.31 8.11 3.40
C LYS A 77 -28.09 7.25 4.64
N GLY A 78 -26.90 7.38 5.24
CA GLY A 78 -26.58 6.77 6.53
C GLY A 78 -25.89 5.41 6.45
N THR A 79 -25.52 4.95 5.25
CA THR A 79 -24.73 3.72 5.09
C THR A 79 -23.26 3.99 5.37
N LEU A 80 -22.63 3.11 6.15
CA LEU A 80 -21.18 3.20 6.42
C LEU A 80 -20.38 2.68 5.21
N PRO A 81 -19.34 3.41 4.77
CA PRO A 81 -18.43 2.92 3.73
C PRO A 81 -17.72 1.64 4.18
N GLN A 82 -17.60 0.68 3.27
CA GLN A 82 -16.92 -0.60 3.51
C GLN A 82 -15.67 -0.72 2.66
N LEU A 83 -14.57 -1.20 3.25
CA LEU A 83 -13.32 -1.42 2.50
C LEU A 83 -13.54 -2.50 1.44
N GLN A 84 -13.38 -2.13 0.18
CA GLN A 84 -13.60 -3.01 -0.97
C GLN A 84 -12.29 -3.52 -1.56
N ARG A 85 -11.28 -2.64 -1.66
CA ARG A 85 -9.95 -2.95 -2.19
C ARG A 85 -8.88 -2.10 -1.52
N VAL A 86 -7.63 -2.52 -1.69
CA VAL A 86 -6.43 -1.77 -1.37
C VAL A 86 -5.58 -1.68 -2.63
N ILE A 87 -5.28 -0.46 -3.04
CA ILE A 87 -4.31 -0.17 -4.09
C ILE A 87 -2.94 -0.02 -3.43
N VAL A 88 -1.93 -0.68 -4.00
CA VAL A 88 -0.54 -0.54 -3.56
C VAL A 88 0.34 -0.26 -4.75
N SER A 89 1.22 0.74 -4.62
CA SER A 89 2.26 1.03 -5.60
C SER A 89 3.64 1.03 -4.96
N TYR A 90 4.58 0.40 -5.64
CA TYR A 90 5.99 0.39 -5.27
C TYR A 90 6.84 0.40 -6.53
N SER A 91 7.73 1.39 -6.65
CA SER A 91 8.55 1.60 -7.86
C SER A 91 7.67 1.71 -9.12
N ASP A 92 7.86 0.86 -10.12
CA ASP A 92 7.07 0.79 -11.34
C ASP A 92 5.78 -0.04 -11.20
N ARG A 93 5.62 -0.79 -10.11
CA ARG A 93 4.50 -1.72 -9.91
C ARG A 93 3.29 -1.02 -9.29
N LEU A 94 2.11 -1.41 -9.74
CA LEU A 94 0.81 -0.98 -9.24
C LEU A 94 -0.10 -2.21 -9.19
N THR A 95 -0.81 -2.40 -8.08
CA THR A 95 -1.81 -3.47 -7.96
C THR A 95 -2.98 -3.03 -7.13
N MET A 96 -4.14 -3.63 -7.38
CA MET A 96 -5.34 -3.47 -6.58
C MET A 96 -5.84 -4.84 -6.13
N GLN A 97 -5.86 -5.08 -4.82
CA GLN A 97 -6.22 -6.38 -4.25
C GLN A 97 -7.29 -6.24 -3.15
N PRO A 98 -8.00 -7.32 -2.79
CA PRO A 98 -8.98 -7.30 -1.70
C PRO A 98 -8.36 -6.98 -0.33
N THR A 99 -7.08 -7.31 -0.12
CA THR A 99 -6.38 -7.13 1.15
C THR A 99 -5.01 -6.52 0.93
N LEU A 100 -4.51 -5.79 1.94
CA LEU A 100 -3.14 -5.26 1.92
C LEU A 100 -2.11 -6.39 1.79
N SER A 101 -2.30 -7.51 2.51
CA SER A 101 -1.42 -8.68 2.41
C SER A 101 -1.40 -9.26 1.00
N GLY A 102 -2.56 -9.33 0.33
CA GLY A 102 -2.64 -9.75 -1.07
C GLY A 102 -1.90 -8.78 -2.00
N ALA A 103 -2.08 -7.47 -1.81
CA ALA A 103 -1.37 -6.46 -2.59
C ALA A 103 0.14 -6.53 -2.40
N MET A 104 0.61 -6.67 -1.16
CA MET A 104 2.02 -6.83 -0.84
C MET A 104 2.61 -8.11 -1.42
N ASN A 105 1.88 -9.22 -1.40
CA ASN A 105 2.28 -10.45 -2.09
C ASN A 105 2.46 -10.23 -3.60
N VAL A 106 1.55 -9.50 -4.26
CA VAL A 106 1.67 -9.23 -5.70
C VAL A 106 2.85 -8.30 -6.00
N ILE A 107 3.08 -7.29 -5.15
CA ILE A 107 4.17 -6.32 -5.32
C ILE A 107 5.54 -6.96 -5.10
N PHE A 108 5.72 -7.74 -4.02
CA PHE A 108 7.03 -8.25 -3.57
C PHE A 108 7.23 -9.76 -3.76
N GLY A 109 6.16 -10.55 -3.88
CA GLY A 109 6.22 -12.01 -3.97
C GLY A 109 6.67 -12.58 -5.32
N GLY A 110 7.06 -11.72 -6.27
CA GLY A 110 7.61 -12.12 -7.55
C GLY A 110 6.56 -12.37 -8.61
N SER A 111 6.89 -11.96 -9.83
CA SER A 111 6.17 -12.37 -11.03
C SER A 111 6.33 -13.87 -11.21
N SER A 112 5.36 -14.69 -10.81
CA SER A 112 4.99 -15.81 -11.68
C SER A 112 4.10 -15.21 -12.76
N SER A 113 4.72 -14.64 -13.78
CA SER A 113 4.07 -14.64 -15.10
C SER A 113 3.60 -16.07 -15.36
N PRO A 114 2.40 -16.31 -15.94
CA PRO A 114 2.10 -17.62 -16.49
C PRO A 114 2.96 -17.77 -17.75
N VAL A 115 4.24 -18.12 -17.59
CA VAL A 115 5.03 -18.67 -18.69
C VAL A 115 4.82 -20.17 -18.66
N VAL A 116 4.20 -20.62 -19.74
CA VAL A 116 3.91 -21.98 -20.11
C VAL A 116 5.15 -22.87 -19.95
N THR A 117 4.97 -24.00 -19.25
CA THR A 117 5.71 -25.27 -19.31
C THR A 117 7.23 -25.27 -19.08
N GLY A 118 7.65 -25.94 -18.01
CA GLY A 118 8.87 -26.77 -18.04
C GLY A 118 9.78 -26.66 -16.83
N THR A 119 9.90 -27.80 -16.13
CA THR A 119 11.01 -28.18 -15.24
C THR A 119 10.92 -27.71 -13.79
N SER A 120 10.62 -28.70 -12.96
CA SER A 120 10.72 -28.76 -11.51
C SER A 120 12.15 -28.55 -11.00
N GLU A 121 12.35 -27.53 -10.17
CA GLU A 121 13.46 -27.39 -9.21
C GLU A 121 12.93 -26.73 -7.92
N PRO A 122 13.59 -26.98 -6.77
CA PRO A 122 12.90 -27.05 -5.47
C PRO A 122 12.54 -25.68 -4.90
N VAL A 123 11.40 -25.66 -4.22
CA VAL A 123 10.86 -24.56 -3.42
C VAL A 123 11.94 -24.03 -2.47
N ARG A 124 12.50 -22.86 -2.79
CA ARG A 124 13.13 -22.02 -1.76
C ARG A 124 12.01 -21.64 -0.81
N THR A 125 12.08 -22.12 0.42
CA THR A 125 11.22 -21.72 1.53
C THR A 125 11.26 -20.20 1.58
N ALA A 126 10.17 -19.56 1.14
CA ALA A 126 9.95 -18.17 1.46
C ALA A 126 10.05 -18.06 2.99
N PRO A 127 10.76 -17.05 3.54
CA PRO A 127 10.65 -16.78 4.97
C PRO A 127 9.17 -16.63 5.30
N ASP A 128 8.75 -16.88 6.54
CA ASP A 128 7.35 -16.89 7.04
C ASP A 128 6.55 -15.60 6.71
N GLY A 129 6.30 -15.36 5.43
CA GLY A 129 5.84 -14.10 4.87
C GLY A 129 4.38 -13.88 5.20
N THR A 130 3.64 -14.96 5.38
CA THR A 130 2.27 -14.94 5.89
C THR A 130 2.19 -14.32 7.29
N GLY A 131 3.19 -14.57 8.15
CA GLY A 131 3.27 -13.97 9.49
C GLY A 131 3.56 -12.48 9.42
N ILE A 132 4.57 -12.09 8.64
CA ILE A 132 5.01 -10.70 8.48
C ILE A 132 3.89 -9.85 7.84
N LEU A 133 3.23 -10.35 6.80
CA LEU A 133 2.13 -9.65 6.14
C LEU A 133 0.89 -9.45 7.04
N SER A 134 0.67 -10.39 7.97
CA SER A 134 -0.37 -10.24 9.00
C SER A 134 0.01 -9.13 9.98
N GLN A 135 1.27 -9.05 10.40
CA GLN A 135 1.75 -7.97 11.26
C GLN A 135 1.65 -6.60 10.58
N ILE A 136 2.05 -6.50 9.30
CA ILE A 136 1.96 -5.26 8.53
C ILE A 136 0.51 -4.79 8.39
N SER A 137 -0.43 -5.70 8.08
CA SER A 137 -1.84 -5.33 7.99
C SER A 137 -2.44 -4.88 9.33
N GLY A 138 -2.01 -5.50 10.44
CA GLY A 138 -2.35 -5.05 11.79
C GLY A 138 -1.82 -3.65 12.13
N LEU A 139 -0.55 -3.38 11.79
CA LEU A 139 0.05 -2.05 11.97
C LEU A 139 -0.65 -0.99 11.12
N TYR A 140 -1.01 -1.32 9.88
CA TYR A 140 -1.75 -0.42 9.00
C TYR A 140 -3.11 -0.04 9.56
N SER A 141 -3.85 -1.00 10.13
CA SER A 141 -5.12 -0.72 10.80
C SER A 141 -4.95 0.21 12.02
N ARG A 142 -3.89 0.01 12.80
CA ARG A 142 -3.55 0.87 13.94
C ARG A 142 -3.13 2.27 13.51
N ALA A 143 -2.36 2.38 12.42
CA ALA A 143 -1.99 3.66 11.82
C ALA A 143 -3.25 4.45 11.40
N GLN A 144 -4.18 3.82 10.68
CA GLN A 144 -5.44 4.47 10.31
C GLN A 144 -6.27 4.90 11.52
N THR A 145 -6.32 4.08 12.57
CA THR A 145 -7.03 4.41 13.81
C THR A 145 -6.38 5.60 14.54
N ALA A 146 -5.05 5.64 14.57
CA ALA A 146 -4.31 6.76 15.15
C ALA A 146 -4.55 8.05 14.36
N LEU A 147 -4.55 7.98 13.03
CA LEU A 147 -4.84 9.11 12.15
C LEU A 147 -6.26 9.67 12.37
N SER A 148 -7.27 8.79 12.41
CA SER A 148 -8.66 9.21 12.64
C SER A 148 -8.90 9.75 14.05
N SER A 149 -8.12 9.30 15.03
CA SER A 149 -8.17 9.77 16.42
C SER A 149 -7.31 11.02 16.67
N GLY A 150 -6.66 11.58 15.65
CA GLY A 150 -5.77 12.74 15.78
C GLY A 150 -4.44 12.44 16.51
N LYS A 151 -4.12 11.17 16.74
CA LYS A 151 -2.90 10.71 17.41
C LYS A 151 -1.74 10.62 16.44
N LEU A 152 -1.30 11.77 15.94
CA LEU A 152 -0.27 11.85 14.89
C LEU A 152 1.08 11.22 15.30
N GLY A 153 1.39 11.26 16.60
CA GLY A 153 2.60 10.63 17.12
C GLY A 153 2.61 9.11 16.99
N GLU A 154 1.53 8.46 17.40
CA GLU A 154 1.34 7.01 17.25
C GLU A 154 1.27 6.63 15.77
N TYR A 155 0.63 7.46 14.93
CA TYR A 155 0.58 7.25 13.48
C TYR A 155 1.99 7.16 12.88
N GLN A 156 2.87 8.13 13.16
CA GLN A 156 4.23 8.12 12.63
C GLN A 156 5.00 6.85 13.06
N GLN A 157 4.88 6.46 14.33
CA GLN A 157 5.53 5.25 14.84
C GLN A 157 5.07 3.98 14.10
N TYR A 158 3.76 3.85 13.83
CA TYR A 158 3.25 2.70 13.09
C TYR A 158 3.72 2.72 11.63
N VAL A 159 3.78 3.89 10.99
CA VAL A 159 4.29 4.03 9.61
C VAL A 159 5.76 3.62 9.52
N ASP A 160 6.59 4.07 10.46
CA ASP A 160 8.02 3.71 10.51
C ASP A 160 8.24 2.20 10.74
N GLN A 161 7.41 1.59 11.60
CA GLN A 161 7.41 0.14 11.83
C GLN A 161 7.01 -0.63 10.58
N ILE A 162 5.98 -0.18 9.85
CA ILE A 162 5.58 -0.79 8.58
C ILE A 162 6.75 -0.70 7.59
N GLY A 163 7.35 0.49 7.42
CA GLY A 163 8.49 0.67 6.51
C GLY A 163 9.65 -0.27 6.82
N SER A 164 9.99 -0.41 8.10
CA SER A 164 11.05 -1.32 8.57
C SER A 164 10.72 -2.80 8.29
N MET A 165 9.47 -3.22 8.52
CA MET A 165 9.03 -4.59 8.24
C MET A 165 8.98 -4.90 6.75
N VAL A 166 8.51 -3.93 5.94
CA VAL A 166 8.46 -4.11 4.49
C VAL A 166 9.87 -4.13 3.91
N SER A 167 10.81 -3.34 4.43
CA SER A 167 12.22 -3.38 4.01
C SER A 167 12.83 -4.77 4.17
N GLY A 168 12.50 -5.50 5.25
CA GLY A 168 12.97 -6.87 5.45
C GLY A 168 12.23 -7.93 4.61
N TYR A 169 11.05 -7.59 4.07
CA TYR A 169 10.23 -8.47 3.24
C TYR A 169 10.42 -8.25 1.74
N ALA A 170 10.70 -7.02 1.31
CA ALA A 170 11.07 -6.70 -0.04
C ALA A 170 12.36 -7.46 -0.37
N PRO A 171 12.43 -8.22 -1.48
CA PRO A 171 13.67 -8.87 -1.87
C PRO A 171 14.74 -7.78 -1.97
N ASN A 172 15.87 -7.96 -1.28
CA ASN A 172 16.99 -7.03 -1.27
C ASN A 172 17.18 -6.48 -2.68
N THR A 173 16.79 -5.23 -2.93
CA THR A 173 17.17 -4.53 -4.15
C THR A 173 18.62 -4.07 -3.97
N THR A 174 19.51 -5.06 -3.81
CA THR A 174 20.94 -4.90 -4.00
C THR A 174 21.13 -4.53 -5.46
N GLY A 175 21.50 -3.27 -5.70
CA GLY A 175 22.22 -2.90 -6.92
C GLY A 175 23.58 -3.57 -6.93
#